data_AF-A0A7Y5LN81-F1
#
_entry.id   AF-A0A7Y5LN81-F1
#
_cell.length_a   1.000
_cell.length_b   1.000
_cell.length_c   1.000
_cell.angle_alpha   90.00
_cell.angle_beta   90.00
_cell.angle_gamma   90.00
#
_symmetry.space_group_name_H-M   'P 1'
#
loop_
_entity.id
_entity.type
_entity.pdbx_description
1 polymer ?
#
loop_
_entity_poly.entity_id
_entity_poly.type
_entity_poly.pdbx_seq_one_letter_code
_entity_poly.pdbx_strand_id
1 'polypeptide(L)'
;MNEIGKMGGQRRDFSNPMEVLGDCHRRIERFLGVLNEAANASGRPLTAEEDDVLQRVSRFFQQAGVRHVQDEEESLFPRLQKKSGAAVEAVIAQCTALETDHHSADQLHTEVDRIIDLWRAQNGLSPTDAQTFRTAVDGLLAIYEPHIAYEDSMVFPLCSQVFTAEELNEIGQEMAARRSR
;
A
#
# COMPACT_ATOMS: atom_id res chain seq x y z
N MET A 1 4.85 11.50 43.00
CA MET A 1 5.32 10.44 42.09
C MET A 1 4.13 9.92 41.32
N ASN A 2 4.34 9.69 40.03
CA ASN A 2 3.42 9.18 39.00
C ASN A 2 2.50 10.20 38.31
N GLU A 3 3.13 10.99 37.43
CA GLU A 3 2.51 11.39 36.17
C GLU A 3 2.47 10.17 35.24
N ILE A 4 1.27 9.66 34.97
CA ILE A 4 1.05 8.66 33.94
C ILE A 4 0.97 9.43 32.62
N GLY A 5 2.07 9.37 31.87
CA GLY A 5 2.22 9.97 30.56
C GLY A 5 1.11 9.51 29.62
N LYS A 6 0.31 10.48 29.17
CA LYS A 6 -0.56 10.35 28.00
C LYS A 6 0.33 10.03 26.79
N MET A 7 0.36 8.77 26.35
CA MET A 7 0.73 8.47 24.96
C MET A 7 -0.42 8.94 24.06
N GLY A 8 -0.39 10.23 23.70
CA GLY A 8 -1.16 10.74 22.59
C GLY A 8 -0.63 10.09 21.32
N GLY A 9 -1.50 9.35 20.62
CA GLY A 9 -1.19 8.91 19.26
C GLY A 9 -0.82 10.15 18.44
N GLN A 10 0.42 10.18 17.95
CA GLN A 10 0.91 11.26 17.12
C GLN A 10 -0.04 11.35 15.92
N ARG A 11 -0.83 12.43 15.83
CA ARG A 11 -1.61 12.74 14.62
C ARG A 11 -0.58 12.74 13.50
N ARG A 12 -0.73 11.86 12.52
CA ARG A 12 0.08 11.94 11.30
C ARG A 12 -0.10 13.33 10.74
N ASP A 13 1.02 13.98 10.49
CA ASP A 13 1.03 15.24 9.79
C ASP A 13 0.78 14.95 8.30
N PHE A 14 -0.24 15.57 7.73
CA PHE A 14 -0.58 15.47 6.32
C PHE A 14 -0.17 16.74 5.55
N SER A 15 0.65 17.62 6.17
CA SER A 15 1.16 18.83 5.53
C SER A 15 2.04 18.56 4.32
N ASN A 16 2.61 17.35 4.21
CA ASN A 16 3.38 16.89 3.07
C ASN A 16 2.77 15.60 2.49
N PRO A 17 1.76 15.70 1.61
CA PRO A 17 1.04 14.53 1.11
C PRO A 17 1.93 13.54 0.36
N MET A 18 2.96 14.03 -0.36
CA MET A 18 3.87 13.15 -1.11
C MET A 18 4.76 12.32 -0.19
N GLU A 19 5.24 12.92 0.90
CA GLU A 19 6.01 12.19 1.93
C GLU A 19 5.15 11.14 2.63
N VAL A 20 3.87 11.43 2.90
CA VAL A 20 2.95 10.46 3.49
C VAL A 20 2.70 9.26 2.58
N LEU A 21 2.58 9.47 1.26
CA LEU A 21 2.45 8.40 0.27
C LEU A 21 3.74 7.58 0.17
N GLY A 22 4.89 8.24 0.05
CA GLY A 22 6.20 7.55 0.02
C GLY A 22 6.47 6.73 1.29
N ASP A 23 6.10 7.23 2.47
CA ASP A 23 6.16 6.46 3.72
C ASP A 23 5.24 5.24 3.71
N CYS A 24 4.10 5.32 3.01
CA CYS A 24 3.23 4.17 2.79
C CYS A 24 3.90 3.13 1.88
N HIS A 25 4.59 3.54 0.82
CA HIS A 25 5.39 2.64 -0.03
C HIS A 25 6.43 1.87 0.78
N ARG A 26 7.16 2.54 1.68
CA ARG A 26 8.14 1.88 2.55
C ARG A 26 7.49 0.83 3.46
N ARG A 27 6.21 0.97 3.81
CA ARG A 27 5.46 -0.01 4.59
C ARG A 27 4.98 -1.17 3.72
N ILE A 28 4.49 -0.87 2.51
CA ILE A 28 4.08 -1.88 1.53
C ILE A 28 5.24 -2.84 1.28
N GLU A 29 6.42 -2.32 0.91
CA GLU A 29 7.60 -3.15 0.65
C GLU A 29 8.01 -4.04 1.82
N ARG A 30 8.00 -3.50 3.05
CA ARG A 30 8.31 -4.29 4.25
C ARG A 30 7.32 -5.46 4.42
N PHE A 31 6.03 -5.21 4.20
CA PHE A 31 5.03 -6.26 4.31
C PHE A 31 5.06 -7.26 3.15
N LEU A 32 5.43 -6.84 1.94
CA LEU A 32 5.72 -7.76 0.84
C LEU A 32 6.92 -8.66 1.17
N GLY A 33 7.94 -8.13 1.84
CA GLY A 33 9.06 -8.92 2.36
C GLY A 33 8.61 -10.01 3.32
N VAL A 34 7.73 -9.65 4.28
CA VAL A 34 7.12 -10.60 5.21
C VAL A 34 6.32 -11.70 4.49
N LEU A 35 5.51 -11.35 3.49
CA LEU A 35 4.74 -12.32 2.71
C LEU A 35 5.66 -13.26 1.92
N ASN A 36 6.74 -12.75 1.35
CA ASN A 36 7.73 -13.54 0.62
C ASN A 36 8.43 -14.55 1.54
N GLU A 37 8.83 -14.13 2.73
CA GLU A 37 9.40 -15.03 3.74
C GLU A 37 8.39 -16.10 4.17
N ALA A 38 7.14 -15.72 4.43
CA ALA A 38 6.08 -16.64 4.81
C ALA A 38 5.78 -17.68 3.70
N ALA A 39 5.79 -17.27 2.43
CA ALA A 39 5.58 -18.18 1.30
C ALA A 39 6.63 -19.31 1.26
N ASN A 40 7.87 -19.02 1.65
CA ASN A 40 8.95 -20.03 1.73
C ASN A 40 8.78 -21.00 2.93
N ALA A 41 7.97 -20.66 3.93
CA ALA A 41 7.75 -21.46 5.14
C ALA A 41 6.37 -22.14 5.21
N SER A 42 5.60 -22.10 4.11
CA SER A 42 4.18 -22.49 4.02
C SER A 42 3.85 -23.97 4.34
N GLY A 43 4.83 -24.87 4.31
CA GLY A 43 4.64 -26.31 4.52
C GLY A 43 4.47 -26.77 5.98
N ARG A 44 4.41 -25.86 6.96
CA ARG A 44 4.25 -26.17 8.39
C ARG A 44 3.18 -25.29 9.05
N PRO A 45 2.69 -25.61 10.26
CA PRO A 45 1.83 -24.70 11.00
C PRO A 45 2.50 -23.34 11.24
N LEU A 46 1.68 -22.28 11.28
CA LEU A 46 2.11 -20.97 11.74
C LEU A 46 2.48 -21.03 13.22
N THR A 47 3.58 -20.39 13.59
CA THR A 47 3.81 -20.02 14.99
C THR A 47 2.85 -18.89 15.37
N ALA A 48 2.63 -18.69 16.67
CA ALA A 48 1.77 -17.59 17.16
C ALA A 48 2.30 -16.21 16.74
N GLU A 49 3.63 -16.05 16.63
CA GLU A 49 4.25 -14.80 16.18
C GLU A 49 4.01 -14.55 14.69
N GLU A 50 4.17 -15.58 13.85
CA GLU A 50 3.90 -15.48 12.41
C GLU A 50 2.43 -15.21 12.11
N ASP A 51 1.52 -15.85 12.84
CA ASP A 51 0.08 -15.58 12.73
C ASP A 51 -0.23 -14.10 13.03
N ASP A 52 0.29 -13.57 14.13
CA ASP A 52 0.09 -12.16 14.50
C ASP A 52 0.71 -11.18 13.49
N VAL A 53 1.89 -11.50 12.96
CA VAL A 53 2.54 -10.74 11.88
C VAL A 53 1.68 -10.74 10.61
N LEU A 54 1.24 -11.91 10.13
CA LEU A 54 0.43 -12.04 8.91
C LEU A 54 -0.91 -11.33 9.06
N GLN A 55 -1.55 -11.40 10.23
CA GLN A 55 -2.77 -10.63 10.48
C GLN A 55 -2.53 -9.11 10.46
N ARG A 56 -1.37 -8.62 10.90
CA ARG A 56 -1.01 -7.20 10.74
C ARG A 56 -0.84 -6.82 9.27
N VAL A 57 -0.26 -7.71 8.47
CA VAL A 57 -0.11 -7.53 7.02
C VAL A 57 -1.50 -7.41 6.36
N SER A 58 -2.39 -8.38 6.60
CA SER A 58 -3.76 -8.36 6.06
C SER A 58 -4.51 -7.09 6.46
N ARG A 59 -4.49 -6.74 7.76
CA ARG A 59 -5.13 -5.49 8.24
C ARG A 59 -4.55 -4.23 7.60
N PHE A 60 -3.25 -4.22 7.30
CA PHE A 60 -2.63 -3.08 6.64
C PHE A 60 -3.16 -2.91 5.21
N PHE A 61 -3.17 -3.96 4.40
CA PHE A 61 -3.63 -3.87 3.00
C PHE A 61 -5.14 -3.60 2.91
N GLN A 62 -5.95 -4.21 3.77
CA GLN A 62 -7.39 -3.97 3.85
C GLN A 62 -7.79 -2.54 4.26
N GLN A 63 -6.89 -1.78 4.88
CA GLN A 63 -7.19 -0.44 5.39
C GLN A 63 -6.27 0.63 4.80
N ALA A 64 -4.99 0.57 5.13
CA ALA A 64 -4.02 1.57 4.69
C ALA A 64 -3.69 1.44 3.20
N GLY A 65 -3.65 0.21 2.66
CA GLY A 65 -3.48 -0.02 1.22
C GLY A 65 -4.64 0.57 0.42
N VAL A 66 -5.88 0.26 0.79
CA VAL A 66 -7.08 0.86 0.17
C VAL A 66 -7.06 2.39 0.23
N ARG A 67 -6.73 2.96 1.39
CA ARG A 67 -6.66 4.43 1.57
C ARG A 67 -5.57 5.08 0.73
N HIS A 68 -4.46 4.39 0.50
CA HIS A 68 -3.37 4.88 -0.34
C HIS A 68 -3.81 4.99 -1.80
N VAL A 69 -4.41 3.93 -2.36
CA VAL A 69 -5.00 3.94 -3.71
C VAL A 69 -6.06 5.05 -3.83
N GLN A 70 -6.91 5.23 -2.81
CA GLN A 70 -7.90 6.33 -2.81
C GLN A 70 -7.24 7.72 -2.80
N ASP A 71 -6.12 7.90 -2.12
CA ASP A 71 -5.41 9.18 -2.11
C ASP A 71 -4.82 9.50 -3.49
N GLU A 72 -4.35 8.50 -4.23
CA GLU A 72 -3.91 8.67 -5.62
C GLU A 72 -5.07 8.91 -6.57
N GLU A 73 -6.03 7.99 -6.62
CA GLU A 73 -7.06 7.96 -7.67
C GLU A 73 -8.16 9.01 -7.47
N GLU A 74 -8.49 9.37 -6.22
CA GLU A 74 -9.55 10.35 -5.95
C GLU A 74 -9.01 11.77 -5.73
N SER A 75 -7.74 11.91 -5.30
CA SER A 75 -7.17 13.22 -4.96
C SER A 75 -6.05 13.65 -5.91
N LEU A 76 -5.08 12.78 -6.18
CA LEU A 76 -3.84 13.12 -6.89
C LEU A 76 -4.03 13.16 -8.41
N PHE A 77 -4.39 12.03 -9.01
CA PHE A 77 -4.50 11.86 -10.46
C PHE A 77 -5.53 12.81 -11.10
N PRO A 78 -6.73 13.03 -10.51
CA PRO A 78 -7.70 13.97 -11.08
C PRO A 78 -7.21 15.43 -11.10
N ARG A 79 -6.34 15.81 -10.15
CA ARG A 79 -5.71 17.15 -10.15
C ARG A 79 -4.58 17.22 -11.17
N LEU A 80 -3.80 16.16 -11.31
CA LEU A 80 -2.73 16.09 -12.31
C LEU A 80 -3.28 16.22 -13.74
N GLN A 81 -4.44 15.62 -14.03
CA GLN A 81 -5.14 15.73 -15.32
C GLN A 81 -5.49 17.18 -15.72
N LYS A 82 -5.55 18.12 -14.76
CA LYS A 82 -5.85 19.54 -15.00
C LYS A 82 -4.59 20.37 -15.23
N LYS A 83 -3.40 19.78 -15.12
CA LYS A 83 -2.11 20.45 -15.36
C LYS A 83 -1.68 20.28 -16.82
N SER A 84 -0.69 21.06 -17.23
CA SER A 84 -0.16 21.04 -18.60
C SER A 84 1.36 21.04 -18.58
N GLY A 85 1.96 20.46 -19.62
CA GLY A 85 3.41 20.39 -19.79
C GLY A 85 3.86 18.97 -20.17
N ALA A 86 4.96 18.87 -20.91
CA ALA A 86 5.41 17.59 -21.46
C ALA A 86 5.64 16.50 -20.40
N ALA A 87 6.17 16.86 -19.22
CA ALA A 87 6.36 15.92 -18.12
C ALA A 87 5.03 15.46 -17.49
N VAL A 88 4.05 16.36 -17.39
CA VAL A 88 2.69 16.05 -16.91
C VAL A 88 1.99 15.12 -17.87
N GLU A 89 2.05 15.39 -19.17
CA GLU A 89 1.45 14.54 -20.20
C GLU A 89 2.05 13.13 -20.19
N ALA A 90 3.36 13.00 -19.99
CA ALA A 90 4.03 11.72 -19.87
C ALA A 90 3.55 10.90 -18.66
N VAL A 91 3.32 11.54 -17.50
CA VAL A 91 2.79 10.85 -16.31
C VAL A 91 1.31 10.51 -16.46
N ILE A 92 0.49 11.43 -16.98
CA ILE A 92 -0.93 11.17 -17.25
C ILE A 92 -1.10 9.94 -18.16
N ALA A 93 -0.23 9.79 -19.17
CA ALA A 93 -0.25 8.63 -20.05
C ALA A 93 0.03 7.29 -19.34
N GLN A 94 0.62 7.31 -18.14
CA GLN A 94 0.84 6.12 -17.32
C GLN A 94 -0.22 5.90 -16.23
N CYS A 95 -1.06 6.90 -15.91
CA CYS A 95 -2.08 6.76 -14.84
C CYS A 95 -3.01 5.55 -15.04
N THR A 96 -3.45 5.27 -16.27
CA THR A 96 -4.27 4.08 -16.55
C THR A 96 -3.54 2.76 -16.27
N ALA A 97 -2.22 2.71 -16.47
CA ALA A 97 -1.43 1.53 -16.12
C ALA A 97 -1.33 1.38 -14.59
N LEU A 98 -1.10 2.49 -13.86
CA LEU A 98 -1.08 2.49 -12.40
C LEU A 98 -2.42 2.05 -11.78
N GLU A 99 -3.54 2.55 -12.30
CA GLU A 99 -4.88 2.12 -11.90
C GLU A 99 -5.11 0.62 -12.19
N THR A 100 -4.57 0.12 -13.31
CA THR A 100 -4.63 -1.32 -13.64
C THR A 100 -3.80 -2.16 -12.67
N ASP A 101 -2.63 -1.67 -12.28
CA ASP A 101 -1.78 -2.29 -11.26
C ASP A 101 -2.50 -2.36 -9.91
N HIS A 102 -3.17 -1.27 -9.48
CA HIS A 102 -3.97 -1.24 -8.25
C HIS A 102 -5.05 -2.31 -8.24
N HIS A 103 -5.82 -2.42 -9.33
CA HIS A 103 -6.87 -3.42 -9.44
C HIS A 103 -6.30 -4.85 -9.41
N SER A 104 -5.19 -5.08 -10.09
CA SER A 104 -4.53 -6.39 -10.12
C SER A 104 -3.96 -6.77 -8.75
N ALA A 105 -3.37 -5.81 -8.04
CA ALA A 105 -2.86 -6.01 -6.69
C ALA A 105 -4.00 -6.31 -5.69
N ASP A 106 -5.15 -5.65 -5.79
CA ASP A 106 -6.33 -5.90 -4.93
C ASP A 106 -6.85 -7.35 -5.05
N GLN A 107 -6.90 -7.87 -6.27
CA GLN A 107 -7.26 -9.27 -6.53
C GLN A 107 -6.27 -10.25 -5.89
N LEU A 108 -4.98 -9.97 -6.00
CA LEU A 108 -3.93 -10.81 -5.42
C LEU A 108 -3.91 -10.73 -3.88
N HIS A 109 -4.15 -9.56 -3.29
CA HIS A 109 -4.31 -9.40 -1.85
C HIS A 109 -5.50 -10.18 -1.31
N THR A 110 -6.63 -10.17 -2.03
CA THR A 110 -7.80 -10.99 -1.69
C THR A 110 -7.45 -12.48 -1.64
N GLU A 111 -6.66 -12.97 -2.60
CA GLU A 111 -6.22 -14.36 -2.62
C GLU A 111 -5.20 -14.68 -1.51
N VAL A 112 -4.27 -13.76 -1.24
CA VAL A 112 -3.33 -13.86 -0.11
C VAL A 112 -4.08 -13.98 1.22
N ASP A 113 -5.05 -13.10 1.47
CA ASP A 113 -5.85 -13.12 2.70
C ASP A 113 -6.62 -14.43 2.86
N ARG A 114 -7.24 -14.91 1.78
CA ARG A 114 -7.94 -16.20 1.75
C ARG A 114 -7.01 -17.35 2.15
N ILE A 115 -5.78 -17.35 1.66
CA ILE A 115 -4.80 -18.41 1.94
C ILE A 115 -4.23 -18.28 3.37
N ILE A 116 -4.01 -17.07 3.87
CA ILE A 116 -3.62 -16.84 5.27
C ILE A 116 -4.69 -17.42 6.21
N ASP A 117 -5.97 -17.14 5.96
CA ASP A 117 -7.06 -17.70 6.78
C ASP A 117 -7.14 -19.22 6.68
N LEU A 118 -6.89 -19.78 5.49
CA LEU A 118 -6.82 -21.23 5.29
C LEU A 118 -5.66 -21.85 6.10
N TRP A 119 -4.49 -21.23 6.07
CA TRP A 119 -3.31 -21.69 6.79
C TRP A 119 -3.56 -21.70 8.30
N ARG A 120 -4.25 -20.69 8.83
CA ARG A 120 -4.60 -20.61 10.27
C ARG A 120 -5.58 -21.69 10.70
N ALA A 121 -6.49 -22.08 9.82
CA ALA A 121 -7.47 -23.14 10.09
C ALA A 121 -6.87 -24.55 10.02
N GLN A 122 -5.64 -24.70 9.53
CA GLN A 122 -5.00 -25.98 9.25
C GLN A 122 -3.61 -26.09 9.89
N ASN A 123 -3.03 -27.29 9.90
CA ASN A 123 -1.67 -27.54 10.39
C ASN A 123 -0.62 -27.35 9.28
N GLY A 124 -0.70 -26.25 8.53
CA GLY A 124 0.11 -26.00 7.33
C GLY A 124 -0.72 -25.99 6.04
N LEU A 125 -0.16 -25.42 4.98
CA LEU A 125 -0.79 -25.42 3.67
C LEU A 125 -0.54 -26.73 2.93
N SER A 126 -1.52 -27.16 2.13
CA SER A 126 -1.31 -28.22 1.15
C SER A 126 -0.28 -27.77 0.10
N PRO A 127 0.40 -28.68 -0.61
CA PRO A 127 1.33 -28.29 -1.67
C PRO A 127 0.68 -27.41 -2.74
N THR A 128 -0.61 -27.63 -3.03
CA THR A 128 -1.37 -26.81 -3.97
C THR A 128 -1.62 -25.40 -3.41
N ASP A 129 -2.08 -25.28 -2.16
CA ASP A 129 -2.34 -23.97 -1.56
C ASP A 129 -1.05 -23.18 -1.33
N ALA A 130 0.03 -23.87 -0.95
CA ALA A 130 1.36 -23.27 -0.82
C ALA A 130 1.86 -22.72 -2.16
N GLN A 131 1.66 -23.45 -3.27
CA GLN A 131 2.01 -22.97 -4.59
C GLN A 131 1.12 -21.78 -5.01
N THR A 132 -0.18 -21.81 -4.72
CA THR A 132 -1.08 -20.68 -4.99
C THR A 132 -0.64 -19.44 -4.21
N PHE A 133 -0.28 -19.61 -2.92
CA PHE A 133 0.22 -18.52 -2.08
C PHE A 133 1.49 -17.91 -2.65
N ARG A 134 2.44 -18.77 -3.02
CA ARG A 134 3.69 -18.37 -3.64
C ARG A 134 3.45 -17.57 -4.93
N THR A 135 2.61 -18.08 -5.82
CA THR A 135 2.27 -17.41 -7.08
C THR A 135 1.62 -16.05 -6.83
N ALA A 136 0.72 -15.93 -5.85
CA ALA A 136 0.08 -14.67 -5.52
C ALA A 136 1.09 -13.64 -4.99
N VAL A 137 1.99 -14.07 -4.10
CA VAL A 137 3.06 -13.22 -3.55
C VAL A 137 4.07 -12.79 -4.63
N ASP A 138 4.49 -13.70 -5.52
CA ASP A 138 5.36 -13.35 -6.65
C ASP A 138 4.68 -12.32 -7.57
N GLY A 139 3.36 -12.46 -7.80
CA GLY A 139 2.57 -11.48 -8.56
C GLY A 139 2.54 -10.11 -7.90
N LEU A 140 2.33 -10.04 -6.58
CA LEU A 140 2.36 -8.78 -5.84
C LEU A 140 3.73 -8.10 -5.92
N LEU A 141 4.82 -8.86 -5.76
CA LEU A 141 6.18 -8.34 -5.90
C LEU A 141 6.43 -7.78 -7.30
N ALA A 142 6.01 -8.50 -8.33
CA ALA A 142 6.18 -8.09 -9.73
C ALA A 142 5.38 -6.83 -10.10
N ILE A 143 4.25 -6.59 -9.44
CA ILE A 143 3.47 -5.35 -9.60
C ILE A 143 4.11 -4.21 -8.82
N TYR A 144 4.28 -4.38 -7.51
CA TYR A 144 4.65 -3.26 -6.63
C TYR A 144 6.06 -2.73 -6.89
N GLU A 145 7.04 -3.57 -7.28
CA GLU A 145 8.41 -3.11 -7.51
C GLU A 145 8.50 -2.02 -8.60
N PRO A 146 8.07 -2.25 -9.85
CA PRO A 146 8.08 -1.20 -10.87
C PRO A 146 7.08 -0.07 -10.60
N HIS A 147 5.93 -0.38 -10.00
CA HIS A 147 4.89 0.60 -9.68
C HIS A 147 5.40 1.67 -8.70
N ILE A 148 5.87 1.23 -7.53
CA ILE A 148 6.42 2.11 -6.49
C ILE A 148 7.63 2.88 -7.02
N ALA A 149 8.51 2.21 -7.79
CA ALA A 149 9.67 2.87 -8.37
C ALA A 149 9.27 4.01 -9.31
N TYR A 150 8.24 3.83 -10.12
CA TYR A 150 7.75 4.87 -11.01
C TYR A 150 7.11 6.04 -10.24
N GLU A 151 6.27 5.74 -9.25
CA GLU A 151 5.62 6.78 -8.47
C GLU A 151 6.59 7.62 -7.65
N ASP A 152 7.53 6.97 -6.95
CA ASP A 152 8.54 7.64 -6.12
C ASP A 152 9.51 8.50 -6.95
N SER A 153 9.85 8.06 -8.17
CA SER A 153 10.86 8.75 -9.00
C SER A 153 10.29 9.75 -10.00
N MET A 154 9.04 9.56 -10.43
CA MET A 154 8.42 10.36 -11.49
C MET A 154 7.17 11.09 -10.99
N VAL A 155 6.19 10.37 -10.43
CA VAL A 155 4.86 10.93 -10.12
C VAL A 155 4.93 11.92 -8.96
N PHE A 156 5.40 11.49 -7.79
CA PHE A 156 5.41 12.34 -6.59
C PHE A 156 6.34 13.56 -6.70
N PRO A 157 7.55 13.44 -7.28
CA PRO A 157 8.39 14.62 -7.54
C PRO A 157 7.72 15.60 -8.49
N LEU A 158 7.03 15.12 -9.53
CA LEU A 158 6.31 15.99 -10.46
C LEU A 158 5.13 16.68 -9.78
N CYS A 159 4.31 15.94 -9.04
CA CYS A 159 3.19 16.49 -8.25
C CYS A 159 3.67 17.59 -7.29
N SER A 160 4.81 17.39 -6.62
CA SER A 160 5.42 18.39 -5.75
C SER A 160 5.83 19.68 -6.47
N GLN A 161 6.15 19.59 -7.77
CA GLN A 161 6.57 20.74 -8.58
C GLN A 161 5.39 21.48 -9.22
N VAL A 162 4.35 20.76 -9.66
CA VAL A 162 3.26 21.34 -10.47
C VAL A 162 2.04 21.76 -9.65
N PHE A 163 1.87 21.25 -8.44
CA PHE A 163 0.78 21.66 -7.56
C PHE A 163 1.13 22.92 -6.78
N THR A 164 0.12 23.77 -6.60
CA THR A 164 0.22 24.94 -5.73
C THR A 164 0.20 24.51 -4.26
N ALA A 165 0.63 25.40 -3.37
CA ALA A 165 0.53 25.15 -1.93
C ALA A 165 -0.92 24.92 -1.47
N GLU A 166 -1.90 25.57 -2.13
CA GLU A 166 -3.32 25.37 -1.85
C GLU A 166 -3.78 23.96 -2.24
N GLU A 167 -3.44 23.50 -3.44
CA GLU A 167 -3.77 22.14 -3.91
C GLU A 167 -3.13 21.06 -3.03
N LEU A 168 -1.87 21.23 -2.62
CA LEU A 168 -1.19 20.30 -1.71
C LEU A 168 -1.87 20.26 -0.33
N ASN A 169 -2.30 21.42 0.18
CA ASN A 169 -3.03 21.47 1.45
C ASN A 169 -4.42 20.81 1.34
N GLU A 170 -5.15 21.01 0.24
CA GLU A 170 -6.43 20.32 0.00
C GLU A 170 -6.25 18.80 -0.04
N ILE A 171 -5.26 18.30 -0.79
CA ILE A 171 -4.94 16.87 -0.84
C ILE A 171 -4.65 16.35 0.58
N GLY A 172 -3.81 17.04 1.35
CA GLY A 172 -3.52 16.66 2.73
C GLY A 172 -4.76 16.58 3.62
N GLN A 173 -5.71 17.52 3.46
CA GLN A 173 -6.99 17.49 4.19
C GLN A 173 -7.88 16.31 3.77
N GLU A 174 -7.95 16.00 2.48
CA GLU A 174 -8.67 14.84 1.96
C GLU A 174 -8.09 13.53 2.52
N MET A 175 -6.76 13.38 2.49
CA MET A 175 -6.05 12.23 3.08
C MET A 175 -6.36 12.08 4.58
N ALA A 176 -6.31 13.18 5.34
CA ALA A 176 -6.62 13.18 6.78
C ALA A 176 -8.10 12.81 7.04
N ALA A 177 -9.02 13.29 6.20
CA ALA A 177 -10.44 13.00 6.32
C ALA A 177 -10.76 11.52 6.11
N ARG A 178 -10.12 10.85 5.14
CA ARG A 178 -10.27 9.39 4.90
C ARG A 178 -9.85 8.53 6.10
N ARG A 179 -9.02 9.08 6.99
CA ARG A 179 -8.46 8.37 8.16
C ARG A 179 -9.16 8.70 9.46
N SER A 180 -10.08 9.67 9.43
CA SER A 180 -10.90 10.07 10.58
C SER A 180 -12.31 9.44 10.55
N ARG A 181 -12.55 8.52 9.61
CA ARG A 181 -13.78 7.73 9.45
C ARG A 181 -13.60 6.32 9.97
#